data_AF-A0A183AM94-F1
#
_entry.id   AF-A0A183AM94-F1
#
_cell.length_a   1.000
_cell.length_b   1.000
_cell.length_c   1.000
_cell.angle_alpha   90.00
_cell.angle_beta   90.00
_cell.angle_gamma   90.00
#
_symmetry.space_group_name_H-M   'P 1'
#
loop_
_entity.id
_entity.type
_entity.pdbx_description
1 polymer ?
#
loop_
_entity_poly.entity_id
_entity_poly.type
_entity_poly.pdbx_seq_one_letter_code
_entity_poly.pdbx_strand_id
1 'polypeptide(L)'
;MFHLKGSQSSFYAVYNDEKPGVLTAVEKTLVGHLKGAVAFDNSSGLWIIHSIPKLSESPDQYQYPDTGRIYGQHMLCVTLSSAYMLPLIEQLVLSKPQFLATYVSEDWTEKYPEIEALFNDRPKTNETSKIAPFETVDGNLKMRHFSKSAKFGKDLYKDLVLPNLGYALHVETWRHGDSEPSVCENGKPLVVNVQFIHFKELAVTFSSFQDHSKWASTIPKESANEEGKMWICLGDINRMYSQFHRGGGTMCIQNNIIWKAFSNLITQVEKCGADVDDDVHVESAQIHSEL
;
A
#
# COMPACT_ATOMS: atom_id res chain seq x y z
N MET A 1 0.63 -21.79 5.01
CA MET A 1 1.97 -21.21 4.82
C MET A 1 3.06 -21.97 5.54
N PHE A 2 3.12 -21.97 6.87
CA PHE A 2 4.18 -22.68 7.63
C PHE A 2 4.25 -24.19 7.34
N HIS A 3 3.12 -24.81 6.98
CA HIS A 3 3.07 -26.20 6.52
C HIS A 3 3.76 -26.48 5.18
N LEU A 4 4.20 -25.45 4.44
CA LEU A 4 5.01 -25.63 3.22
C LEU A 4 6.49 -25.90 3.54
N LYS A 5 6.94 -25.64 4.78
CA LYS A 5 8.33 -25.90 5.17
C LYS A 5 8.62 -27.40 5.07
N GLY A 6 9.59 -27.75 4.22
CA GLY A 6 9.96 -29.14 3.92
C GLY A 6 9.16 -29.76 2.77
N SER A 7 8.19 -29.06 2.19
CA SER A 7 7.45 -29.51 1.01
C SER A 7 8.24 -29.21 -0.26
N GLN A 8 8.27 -30.19 -1.17
CA GLN A 8 8.81 -29.98 -2.50
C GLN A 8 7.99 -28.96 -3.28
N SER A 9 8.63 -28.35 -4.26
CA SER A 9 8.01 -27.41 -5.19
C SER A 9 7.21 -26.30 -4.52
N SER A 10 7.80 -25.64 -3.52
CA SER A 10 7.10 -24.60 -2.79
C SER A 10 8.00 -23.46 -2.34
N PHE A 11 7.39 -22.30 -2.20
CA PHE A 11 8.00 -21.06 -1.76
C PHE A 11 7.07 -20.36 -0.80
N TYR A 12 7.61 -19.76 0.27
CA TYR A 12 6.91 -18.72 0.99
C TYR A 12 7.84 -17.65 1.51
N ALA A 13 7.29 -16.47 1.70
CA ALA A 13 7.94 -15.40 2.42
C ALA A 13 6.91 -14.59 3.22
N VAL A 14 7.23 -14.27 4.47
CA VAL A 14 6.48 -13.34 5.33
C VAL A 14 7.34 -12.11 5.51
N TYR A 15 6.77 -10.92 5.33
CA TYR A 15 7.50 -9.67 5.45
C TYR A 15 6.74 -8.64 6.29
N ASN A 16 7.47 -7.86 7.08
CA ASN A 16 6.95 -6.78 7.91
C ASN A 16 8.10 -5.87 8.35
N ASP A 17 8.03 -4.58 8.01
CA ASP A 17 9.06 -3.58 8.33
C ASP A 17 9.13 -3.19 9.82
N GLU A 18 8.19 -3.69 10.63
CA GLU A 18 8.15 -3.48 12.08
C GLU A 18 8.43 -4.76 12.86
N LYS A 19 9.29 -5.63 12.32
CA LYS A 19 9.81 -6.82 13.01
C LYS A 19 10.33 -6.47 14.42
N PRO A 20 9.81 -7.09 15.50
CA PRO A 20 10.31 -6.86 16.85
C PRO A 20 11.81 -7.19 16.98
N GLY A 21 12.60 -6.29 17.59
CA GLY A 21 13.97 -6.57 18.05
C GLY A 21 15.07 -6.65 16.99
N VAL A 22 14.82 -6.31 15.72
CA VAL A 22 15.77 -6.59 14.64
C VAL A 22 16.45 -5.37 14.02
N LEU A 23 15.82 -4.19 13.95
CA LEU A 23 16.40 -3.04 13.25
C LEU A 23 16.49 -1.79 14.13
N THR A 24 17.63 -1.12 14.04
CA THR A 24 17.81 0.28 14.45
C THR A 24 16.89 1.20 13.64
N ALA A 25 16.68 2.43 14.12
CA ALA A 25 15.89 3.42 13.39
C ALA A 25 16.44 3.71 11.99
N VAL A 26 17.76 3.64 11.81
CA VAL A 26 18.43 3.84 10.51
C VAL A 26 18.14 2.68 9.56
N GLU A 27 18.20 1.44 10.04
CA GLU A 27 17.96 0.29 9.15
C GLU A 27 16.50 0.20 8.69
N LYS A 28 15.54 0.69 9.49
CA LYS A 28 14.12 0.78 9.10
C LYS A 28 13.89 1.69 7.88
N THR A 29 14.74 2.71 7.66
CA THR A 29 14.63 3.57 6.48
C THR A 29 15.26 2.93 5.23
N LEU A 30 16.06 1.87 5.40
CA LEU A 30 16.71 1.14 4.31
C LEU A 30 15.85 0.03 3.71
N VAL A 31 14.72 -0.29 4.34
CA VAL A 31 13.72 -1.27 3.89
C VAL A 31 12.42 -0.56 3.51
N GLY A 32 11.63 -1.18 2.64
CA GLY A 32 10.33 -0.65 2.27
C GLY A 32 9.37 -0.61 3.47
N HIS A 33 8.36 0.24 3.37
CA HIS A 33 7.17 0.16 4.20
C HIS A 33 6.24 -0.85 3.54
N LEU A 34 6.32 -2.12 3.93
CA LEU A 34 5.42 -3.15 3.42
C LEU A 34 5.29 -4.31 4.40
N LYS A 35 4.09 -4.87 4.43
CA LYS A 35 3.72 -5.96 5.33
C LYS A 35 2.79 -6.91 4.63
N GLY A 36 3.06 -8.21 4.77
CA GLY A 36 2.32 -9.20 4.02
C GLY A 36 2.98 -10.55 4.02
N ALA A 37 2.44 -11.41 3.16
CA ALA A 37 2.93 -12.77 3.01
C ALA A 37 2.63 -13.29 1.61
N VAL A 38 3.53 -14.10 1.08
CA VAL A 38 3.38 -14.78 -0.20
C VAL A 38 3.68 -16.24 -0.02
N ALA A 39 2.94 -17.09 -0.74
CA ALA A 39 3.21 -18.52 -0.78
C ALA A 39 2.73 -19.12 -2.08
N PHE A 40 3.52 -20.00 -2.66
CA PHE A 40 3.22 -20.65 -3.93
C PHE A 40 3.61 -22.13 -3.89
N ASP A 41 2.86 -22.94 -4.63
CA ASP A 41 3.21 -24.28 -5.09
C ASP A 41 3.16 -24.35 -6.63
N ASN A 42 3.32 -25.54 -7.21
CA ASN A 42 3.32 -25.71 -8.67
C ASN A 42 2.01 -25.26 -9.35
N SER A 43 0.90 -25.23 -8.64
CA SER A 43 -0.43 -24.91 -9.17
C SER A 43 -0.81 -23.45 -8.97
N SER A 44 -0.68 -22.95 -7.75
CA SER A 44 -1.24 -21.68 -7.33
C SER A 44 -0.47 -21.09 -6.17
N GLY A 45 -0.86 -19.90 -5.77
CA GLY A 45 -0.35 -19.26 -4.58
C GLY A 45 -1.31 -18.24 -4.01
N LEU A 46 -0.88 -17.62 -2.94
CA LEU A 46 -1.57 -16.52 -2.30
C LEU A 46 -0.64 -15.33 -2.12
N TRP A 47 -1.21 -14.13 -2.18
CA TRP A 47 -0.56 -12.89 -1.79
C TRP A 47 -1.44 -12.15 -0.80
N ILE A 48 -0.88 -11.91 0.38
CA ILE A 48 -1.48 -11.11 1.45
C ILE A 48 -0.76 -9.77 1.53
N ILE A 49 -1.53 -8.68 1.55
CA ILE A 49 -1.07 -7.29 1.78
C ILE A 49 -1.87 -6.75 2.97
N HIS A 50 -1.22 -6.15 3.96
CA HIS A 50 -1.92 -5.62 5.15
C HIS A 50 -1.20 -4.44 5.79
N SER A 51 -1.87 -3.73 6.69
CA SER A 51 -1.27 -2.61 7.43
C SER A 51 -0.78 -2.93 8.85
N ILE A 52 -1.04 -4.16 9.34
CA ILE A 52 -0.86 -4.55 10.76
C ILE A 52 0.62 -4.65 11.18
N PRO A 53 1.13 -3.73 12.02
CA PRO A 53 2.51 -3.80 12.53
C PRO A 53 2.79 -5.06 13.33
N LYS A 54 4.00 -5.60 13.23
CA LYS A 54 4.48 -6.77 14.00
C LYS A 54 3.72 -8.08 13.76
N LEU A 55 2.80 -8.16 12.79
CA LEU A 55 2.14 -9.41 12.42
C LEU A 55 3.07 -10.24 11.51
N SER A 56 3.33 -11.53 11.80
CA SER A 56 3.07 -12.23 13.07
C SER A 56 4.16 -11.93 14.10
N GLU A 57 3.81 -11.84 15.39
CA GLU A 57 4.81 -11.59 16.46
C GLU A 57 5.81 -12.75 16.60
N SER A 58 5.47 -13.92 16.06
CA SER A 58 6.34 -15.09 16.00
C SER A 58 6.61 -15.49 14.54
N PRO A 59 7.85 -15.86 14.19
CA PRO A 59 8.22 -16.17 12.81
C PRO A 59 7.59 -17.46 12.25
N ASP A 60 7.23 -18.42 13.11
CA ASP A 60 6.79 -19.77 12.69
C ASP A 60 5.32 -20.09 13.04
N GLN A 61 4.59 -19.14 13.62
CA GLN A 61 3.17 -19.30 13.94
C GLN A 61 2.40 -18.00 13.72
N TYR A 62 1.09 -18.10 13.54
CA TYR A 62 0.22 -16.92 13.51
C TYR A 62 -0.06 -16.43 14.93
N GLN A 63 0.24 -15.17 15.18
CA GLN A 63 -0.05 -14.47 16.43
C GLN A 63 -0.40 -13.02 16.10
N TYR A 64 -1.66 -12.65 16.32
CA TYR A 64 -2.12 -11.28 16.10
C TYR A 64 -1.59 -10.38 17.22
N PRO A 65 -0.88 -9.28 16.89
CA PRO A 65 -0.27 -8.42 17.89
C PRO A 65 -1.32 -7.63 18.66
N ASP A 66 -1.14 -7.49 19.97
CA ASP A 66 -2.04 -6.70 20.82
C ASP A 66 -2.12 -5.24 20.36
N THR A 67 -1.00 -4.68 19.88
CA THR A 67 -0.94 -3.32 19.33
C THR A 67 -1.76 -3.15 18.06
N GLY A 68 -2.04 -4.24 17.33
CA GLY A 68 -2.86 -4.23 16.12
C GLY A 68 -4.36 -4.05 16.40
N ARG A 69 -4.79 -3.96 17.66
CA ARG A 69 -6.20 -3.77 18.05
C ARG A 69 -6.58 -2.32 18.35
N ILE A 70 -5.60 -1.40 18.33
CA ILE A 70 -5.79 0.00 18.74
C ILE A 70 -6.36 0.85 17.59
N TYR A 71 -5.95 0.55 16.35
CA TYR A 71 -6.25 1.34 15.16
C TYR A 71 -6.94 0.49 14.11
N GLY A 72 -7.72 1.13 13.23
CA GLY A 72 -8.24 0.48 12.02
C GLY A 72 -7.10 -0.13 11.20
N GLN A 73 -7.36 -1.27 10.55
CA GLN A 73 -6.39 -1.98 9.72
C GLN A 73 -7.10 -2.59 8.52
N HIS A 74 -6.37 -2.80 7.44
CA HIS A 74 -6.85 -3.57 6.29
C HIS A 74 -6.00 -4.84 6.11
N MET A 75 -6.62 -5.83 5.48
CA MET A 75 -5.96 -7.03 4.97
C MET A 75 -6.61 -7.43 3.66
N LEU A 76 -5.80 -7.59 2.62
CA LEU A 76 -6.16 -8.15 1.33
C LEU A 76 -5.49 -9.52 1.22
N CYS A 77 -6.22 -10.53 0.77
CA CYS A 77 -5.69 -11.85 0.41
C CYS A 77 -6.23 -12.24 -0.96
N VAL A 78 -5.35 -12.55 -1.91
CA VAL A 78 -5.73 -12.96 -3.26
C VAL A 78 -5.08 -14.29 -3.60
N THR A 79 -5.81 -15.16 -4.29
CA THR A 79 -5.30 -16.44 -4.81
C THR A 79 -4.93 -16.27 -6.28
N LEU A 80 -3.68 -16.57 -6.61
CA LEU A 80 -3.07 -16.36 -7.93
C LEU A 80 -2.62 -17.68 -8.54
N SER A 81 -2.60 -17.77 -9.86
CA SER A 81 -1.90 -18.87 -10.56
C SER A 81 -0.39 -18.81 -10.29
N SER A 82 0.29 -19.95 -10.27
CA SER A 82 1.75 -20.01 -10.14
C SER A 82 2.50 -19.22 -11.24
N ALA A 83 1.85 -18.97 -12.38
CA ALA A 83 2.35 -18.09 -13.44
C ALA A 83 2.63 -16.64 -12.97
N TYR A 84 1.96 -16.16 -11.92
CA TYR A 84 2.16 -14.82 -11.36
C TYR A 84 3.27 -14.73 -10.32
N MET A 85 3.92 -15.85 -9.97
CA MET A 85 4.98 -15.86 -8.96
C MET A 85 6.14 -14.93 -9.34
N LEU A 86 6.75 -15.08 -10.52
CA LEU A 86 7.88 -14.23 -10.92
C LEU A 86 7.50 -12.74 -11.03
N PRO A 87 6.38 -12.35 -11.69
CA PRO A 87 5.93 -10.95 -11.69
C PRO A 87 5.75 -10.37 -10.29
N LEU A 88 5.20 -11.14 -9.35
CA LEU A 88 5.05 -10.74 -7.95
C LEU A 88 6.41 -10.54 -7.28
N ILE A 89 7.35 -11.45 -7.51
CA ILE A 89 8.71 -11.39 -6.96
C ILE A 89 9.41 -10.12 -7.42
N GLU A 90 9.29 -9.75 -8.70
CA GLU A 90 9.84 -8.50 -9.21
C GLU A 90 9.25 -7.26 -8.53
N GLN A 91 7.94 -7.27 -8.20
CA GLN A 91 7.33 -6.17 -7.43
C GLN A 91 7.94 -6.04 -6.04
N LEU A 92 8.15 -7.18 -5.35
CA LEU A 92 8.72 -7.21 -4.00
C LEU A 92 10.21 -6.81 -4.02
N VAL A 93 11.02 -7.34 -4.94
CA VAL A 93 12.44 -6.98 -5.08
C VAL A 93 12.62 -5.46 -5.22
N LEU A 94 11.76 -4.80 -6.00
CA LEU A 94 11.79 -3.34 -6.16
C LEU A 94 11.47 -2.60 -4.85
N SER A 95 10.46 -3.07 -4.11
CA SER A 95 10.01 -2.47 -2.85
C SER A 95 10.89 -2.78 -1.64
N LYS A 96 11.78 -3.79 -1.74
CA LYS A 96 12.74 -4.20 -0.72
C LYS A 96 12.09 -4.52 0.64
N PRO A 97 11.29 -5.60 0.74
CA PRO A 97 10.66 -6.04 1.98
C PRO A 97 11.68 -6.42 3.05
N GLN A 98 11.28 -6.26 4.31
CA GLN A 98 11.97 -6.88 5.43
C GLN A 98 11.32 -8.24 5.76
N PHE A 99 12.05 -9.34 5.57
CA PHE A 99 11.51 -10.67 5.83
C PHE A 99 11.53 -11.09 7.31
N LEU A 100 10.41 -11.66 7.75
CA LEU A 100 10.24 -12.32 9.04
C LEU A 100 10.68 -13.79 8.96
N ALA A 101 10.19 -14.50 7.95
CA ALA A 101 10.43 -15.91 7.70
C ALA A 101 10.35 -16.19 6.19
N THR A 102 11.19 -17.09 5.70
CA THR A 102 11.28 -17.45 4.28
C THR A 102 11.51 -18.95 4.13
N TYR A 103 11.08 -19.49 3.01
CA TYR A 103 11.38 -20.85 2.59
C TYR A 103 11.32 -20.92 1.07
N VAL A 104 12.28 -21.62 0.48
CA VAL A 104 12.28 -22.03 -0.93
C VAL A 104 12.72 -23.48 -0.96
N SER A 105 11.96 -24.34 -1.63
CA SER A 105 12.39 -25.72 -1.84
C SER A 105 13.56 -25.78 -2.82
N GLU A 106 14.46 -26.76 -2.66
CA GLU A 106 15.69 -26.87 -3.47
C GLU A 106 15.40 -26.93 -4.97
N ASP A 107 14.37 -27.67 -5.37
CA ASP A 107 13.91 -27.79 -6.76
C ASP A 107 13.39 -26.46 -7.32
N TRP A 108 12.84 -25.59 -6.48
CA TRP A 108 12.42 -24.25 -6.89
C TRP A 108 13.56 -23.25 -6.95
N THR A 109 14.55 -23.36 -6.07
CA THR A 109 15.79 -22.59 -6.18
C THR A 109 16.49 -22.89 -7.51
N GLU A 110 16.53 -24.16 -7.93
CA GLU A 110 17.10 -24.55 -9.22
C GLU A 110 16.24 -24.08 -10.41
N LYS A 111 14.92 -24.25 -10.32
CA LYS A 111 13.98 -23.90 -11.40
C LYS A 111 13.79 -22.40 -11.61
N TYR A 112 13.87 -21.62 -10.52
CA TYR A 112 13.59 -20.18 -10.48
C TYR A 112 14.70 -19.45 -9.72
N PRO A 113 15.93 -19.36 -10.28
CA PRO A 113 17.04 -18.69 -9.63
C PRO A 113 16.76 -17.20 -9.34
N GLU A 114 15.80 -16.58 -10.03
CA GLU A 114 15.35 -15.21 -9.79
C GLU A 114 14.76 -15.01 -8.40
N ILE A 115 14.27 -16.07 -7.73
CA ILE A 115 13.79 -16.01 -6.35
C ILE A 115 14.91 -15.54 -5.41
N GLU A 116 16.17 -15.89 -5.68
CA GLU A 116 17.32 -15.44 -4.88
C GLU A 116 17.43 -13.91 -4.84
N ALA A 117 16.95 -13.21 -5.87
CA ALA A 117 16.97 -11.75 -5.91
C ALA A 117 16.13 -11.11 -4.78
N LEU A 118 15.15 -11.82 -4.21
CA LEU A 118 14.41 -11.36 -3.04
C LEU A 118 15.30 -11.24 -1.81
N PHE A 119 16.23 -12.17 -1.66
CA PHE A 119 17.06 -12.30 -0.45
C PHE A 119 18.40 -11.57 -0.59
N ASN A 120 18.74 -11.15 -1.80
CA ASN A 120 19.95 -10.39 -2.09
C ASN A 120 19.71 -8.88 -1.94
N ASP A 121 20.52 -8.22 -1.12
CA ASP A 121 20.40 -6.78 -0.77
C ASP A 121 20.65 -5.79 -1.92
N ARG A 122 20.79 -6.25 -3.16
CA ARG A 122 21.15 -5.42 -4.32
C ARG A 122 20.26 -5.69 -5.53
N PRO A 123 19.14 -4.95 -5.67
CA PRO A 123 18.47 -4.85 -6.95
C PRO A 123 19.43 -4.19 -7.95
N LYS A 124 19.80 -4.90 -9.03
CA LYS A 124 20.62 -4.37 -10.14
C LYS A 124 19.81 -3.48 -11.09
N THR A 125 18.68 -2.94 -10.66
CA THR A 125 17.77 -2.19 -11.54
C THR A 125 17.85 -0.69 -11.27
N ASN A 126 17.85 0.09 -12.36
CA ASN A 126 17.67 1.54 -12.34
C ASN A 126 16.19 1.94 -12.30
N GLU A 127 15.27 0.97 -12.43
CA GLU A 127 13.84 1.21 -12.31
C GLU A 127 13.49 1.64 -10.88
N THR A 128 12.69 2.71 -10.76
CA THR A 128 12.24 3.24 -9.48
C THR A 128 10.78 2.96 -9.20
N SER A 129 10.02 2.55 -10.22
CA SER A 129 8.62 2.10 -10.11
C SER A 129 8.35 0.99 -11.12
N LYS A 130 7.36 0.15 -10.82
CA LYS A 130 6.91 -0.94 -11.71
C LYS A 130 5.43 -1.19 -11.53
N ILE A 131 4.77 -1.60 -12.61
CA ILE A 131 3.34 -1.94 -12.63
C ILE A 131 3.22 -3.33 -13.22
N ALA A 132 2.46 -4.20 -12.56
CA ALA A 132 2.21 -5.56 -13.06
C ALA A 132 0.72 -5.91 -12.97
N PRO A 133 0.13 -6.50 -14.03
CA PRO A 133 -1.23 -7.02 -13.98
C PRO A 133 -1.28 -8.37 -13.26
N PHE A 134 -2.37 -8.60 -12.55
CA PHE A 134 -2.68 -9.86 -11.87
C PHE A 134 -4.15 -10.22 -12.06
N GLU A 135 -4.45 -11.51 -12.01
CA GLU A 135 -5.80 -12.03 -12.08
C GLU A 135 -5.94 -13.18 -11.08
N THR A 136 -7.08 -13.25 -10.39
CA THR A 136 -7.37 -14.37 -9.50
C THR A 136 -7.55 -15.66 -10.29
N VAL A 137 -7.29 -16.81 -9.66
CA VAL A 137 -7.42 -18.14 -10.32
C VAL A 137 -8.80 -18.37 -10.92
N ASP A 138 -9.85 -17.80 -10.32
CA ASP A 138 -11.24 -17.89 -10.80
C ASP A 138 -11.58 -16.88 -11.91
N GLY A 139 -10.66 -15.98 -12.28
CA GLY A 139 -10.87 -14.94 -13.29
C GLY A 139 -11.78 -13.78 -12.85
N ASN A 140 -12.27 -13.77 -11.60
CA ASN A 140 -13.27 -12.81 -11.16
C ASN A 140 -12.69 -11.42 -10.86
N LEU A 141 -11.43 -11.34 -10.43
CA LEU A 141 -10.77 -10.09 -10.06
C LEU A 141 -9.58 -9.81 -10.96
N LYS A 142 -9.71 -8.76 -11.77
CA LYS A 142 -8.59 -8.17 -12.52
C LYS A 142 -7.95 -7.08 -11.69
N MET A 143 -6.63 -7.14 -11.57
CA MET A 143 -5.88 -6.33 -10.63
C MET A 143 -4.61 -5.77 -11.27
N ARG A 144 -4.12 -4.65 -10.73
CA ARG A 144 -2.82 -4.08 -11.06
C ARG A 144 -2.11 -3.74 -9.76
N HIS A 145 -0.91 -4.29 -9.57
CA HIS A 145 -0.04 -3.88 -8.49
C HIS A 145 0.87 -2.76 -8.97
N PHE A 146 0.96 -1.70 -8.17
CA PHE A 146 1.87 -0.58 -8.35
C PHE A 146 2.94 -0.67 -7.28
N SER A 147 4.20 -0.85 -7.66
CA SER A 147 5.35 -0.93 -6.75
C SER A 147 6.29 0.24 -6.99
N LYS A 148 6.87 0.78 -5.93
CA LYS A 148 7.93 1.78 -5.99
C LYS A 148 9.11 1.40 -5.08
N SER A 149 10.29 1.87 -5.44
CA SER A 149 11.47 1.81 -4.58
C SER A 149 11.65 3.11 -3.79
N ALA A 150 12.55 3.10 -2.81
CA ALA A 150 12.97 4.31 -2.08
C ALA A 150 13.52 5.43 -3.00
N LYS A 151 14.03 5.07 -4.18
CA LYS A 151 14.55 6.04 -5.16
C LYS A 151 13.45 6.72 -5.99
N PHE A 152 12.20 6.27 -5.90
CA PHE A 152 11.09 6.91 -6.61
C PHE A 152 10.89 8.37 -6.17
N GLY A 153 11.03 8.64 -4.87
CA GLY A 153 11.14 10.00 -4.33
C GLY A 153 9.91 10.89 -4.47
N LYS A 154 8.75 10.31 -4.80
CA LYS A 154 7.49 11.02 -5.06
C LYS A 154 6.29 10.29 -4.43
N ASP A 155 5.11 10.91 -4.51
CA ASP A 155 3.86 10.34 -4.02
C ASP A 155 3.42 9.16 -4.91
N LEU A 156 3.19 8.00 -4.28
CA LEU A 156 2.70 6.80 -4.95
C LEU A 156 1.38 7.07 -5.69
N TYR A 157 0.43 7.76 -5.03
CA TYR A 157 -0.92 7.87 -5.56
C TYR A 157 -1.00 8.91 -6.66
N LYS A 158 -0.44 10.11 -6.46
CA LYS A 158 -0.42 11.17 -7.46
C LYS A 158 0.48 10.86 -8.65
N ASP A 159 1.70 10.38 -8.42
CA ASP A 159 2.72 10.33 -9.48
C ASP A 159 2.83 8.94 -10.14
N LEU A 160 2.16 7.90 -9.59
CA LEU A 160 2.14 6.56 -10.18
C LEU A 160 0.72 6.01 -10.39
N VAL A 161 -0.14 5.99 -9.38
CA VAL A 161 -1.48 5.35 -9.50
C VAL A 161 -2.42 6.17 -10.39
N LEU A 162 -2.64 7.44 -10.07
CA LEU A 162 -3.58 8.32 -10.79
C LEU A 162 -3.30 8.39 -12.30
N PRO A 163 -2.05 8.61 -12.78
CA PRO A 163 -1.77 8.70 -14.21
C PRO A 163 -2.04 7.39 -14.96
N ASN A 164 -1.93 6.25 -14.27
CA ASN A 164 -2.09 4.92 -14.86
C ASN A 164 -3.51 4.36 -14.73
N LEU A 165 -4.30 4.84 -13.77
CA LEU A 165 -5.73 4.53 -13.68
C LEU A 165 -6.56 5.51 -14.51
N GLY A 166 -6.13 6.78 -14.63
CA GLY A 166 -6.83 7.83 -15.38
C GLY A 166 -7.98 8.49 -14.61
N TYR A 167 -8.00 8.31 -13.28
CA TYR A 167 -9.04 8.80 -12.37
C TYR A 167 -8.44 9.50 -11.18
N ALA A 168 -9.12 10.56 -10.75
CA ALA A 168 -8.88 11.14 -9.45
C ALA A 168 -9.14 10.10 -8.34
N LEU A 169 -8.53 10.28 -7.18
CA LEU A 169 -8.53 9.30 -6.09
C LEU A 169 -8.96 9.95 -4.78
N HIS A 170 -9.85 9.30 -4.04
CA HIS A 170 -9.89 9.44 -2.58
C HIS A 170 -8.82 8.52 -1.98
N VAL A 171 -8.04 9.01 -1.03
CA VAL A 171 -6.99 8.21 -0.37
C VAL A 171 -7.14 8.29 1.14
N GLU A 172 -7.43 7.15 1.76
CA GLU A 172 -7.45 6.96 3.21
C GLU A 172 -6.13 6.30 3.62
N THR A 173 -5.33 7.02 4.39
CA THR A 173 -4.07 6.51 4.94
C THR A 173 -3.85 7.08 6.33
N TRP A 174 -2.93 6.48 7.10
CA TRP A 174 -2.58 7.04 8.40
C TRP A 174 -1.85 8.38 8.25
N ARG A 175 -2.46 9.46 8.75
CA ARG A 175 -1.95 10.85 8.58
C ARG A 175 -1.23 11.45 9.79
N HIS A 176 -0.62 10.62 10.65
CA HIS A 176 0.16 11.12 11.79
C HIS A 176 1.55 11.64 11.40
N GLY A 177 1.75 12.96 11.44
CA GLY A 177 3.02 13.63 11.16
C GLY A 177 2.90 14.63 10.00
N ASP A 178 3.99 14.81 9.25
CA ASP A 178 4.04 15.69 8.08
C ASP A 178 3.38 15.04 6.84
N SER A 179 2.07 15.20 6.74
CA SER A 179 1.21 14.64 5.69
C SER A 179 1.09 15.58 4.50
N GLU A 180 1.05 15.01 3.30
CA GLU A 180 0.77 15.80 2.11
C GLU A 180 -0.67 16.34 2.13
N PRO A 181 -0.90 17.59 1.70
CA PRO A 181 -2.25 18.07 1.46
C PRO A 181 -2.88 17.38 0.24
N SER A 182 -4.19 17.51 0.12
CA SER A 182 -4.93 17.10 -1.07
C SER A 182 -4.44 17.86 -2.30
N VAL A 183 -4.37 17.17 -3.42
CA VAL A 183 -3.90 17.72 -4.68
C VAL A 183 -5.09 17.96 -5.59
N CYS A 184 -5.21 19.21 -6.03
CA CYS A 184 -6.29 19.68 -6.88
C CYS A 184 -5.73 20.52 -8.03
N GLU A 185 -6.44 20.57 -9.14
CA GLU A 185 -6.09 21.36 -10.32
C GLU A 185 -7.30 22.18 -10.74
N ASN A 186 -7.20 23.51 -10.71
CA ASN A 186 -8.31 24.44 -11.01
C ASN A 186 -9.58 24.11 -10.21
N GLY A 187 -9.42 23.89 -8.90
CA GLY A 187 -10.50 23.48 -7.99
C GLY A 187 -11.03 22.04 -8.19
N LYS A 188 -10.53 21.27 -9.17
CA LYS A 188 -10.94 19.89 -9.41
C LYS A 188 -10.05 18.91 -8.65
N PRO A 189 -10.62 17.88 -8.00
CA PRO A 189 -9.84 16.92 -7.25
C PRO A 189 -8.95 16.06 -8.17
N LEU A 190 -7.69 15.88 -7.81
CA LEU A 190 -6.80 14.86 -8.38
C LEU A 190 -6.57 13.75 -7.35
N VAL A 191 -6.00 14.07 -6.19
CA VAL A 191 -5.85 13.10 -5.10
C VAL A 191 -6.24 13.75 -3.79
N VAL A 192 -7.37 13.33 -3.24
CA VAL A 192 -7.99 13.94 -2.07
C VAL A 192 -7.85 13.02 -0.88
N ASN A 193 -7.37 13.57 0.24
CA ASN A 193 -7.22 12.81 1.47
C ASN A 193 -8.59 12.61 2.13
N VAL A 194 -8.91 11.37 2.48
CA VAL A 194 -10.04 11.07 3.36
C VAL A 194 -9.71 11.55 4.77
N GLN A 195 -10.70 12.10 5.47
CA GLN A 195 -10.56 12.57 6.85
C GLN A 195 -11.36 11.72 7.82
N PHE A 196 -12.56 11.28 7.42
CA PHE A 196 -13.43 10.45 8.23
C PHE A 196 -14.15 9.40 7.40
N ILE A 197 -14.25 8.21 7.98
CA ILE A 197 -15.06 7.10 7.49
C ILE A 197 -16.07 6.65 8.55
N HIS A 198 -17.21 6.14 8.11
CA HIS A 198 -18.28 5.69 8.99
C HIS A 198 -18.84 4.33 8.56
N PHE A 199 -18.83 3.38 9.49
CA PHE A 199 -19.46 2.07 9.35
C PHE A 199 -20.87 2.12 9.95
N LYS A 200 -21.88 2.21 9.09
CA LYS A 200 -23.29 2.41 9.50
C LYS A 200 -23.81 1.28 10.38
N GLU A 201 -23.47 0.04 10.02
CA GLU A 201 -23.94 -1.18 10.69
C GLU A 201 -23.39 -1.30 12.11
N LEU A 202 -22.18 -0.79 12.33
CA LEU A 202 -21.49 -0.80 13.62
C LEU A 202 -21.65 0.53 14.38
N ALA A 203 -22.26 1.54 13.76
CA ALA A 203 -22.36 2.91 14.25
C ALA A 203 -21.01 3.47 14.77
N VAL A 204 -19.91 3.16 14.07
CA VAL A 204 -18.55 3.61 14.44
C VAL A 204 -17.96 4.48 13.35
N THR A 205 -17.27 5.54 13.77
CA THR A 205 -16.55 6.48 12.90
C THR A 205 -15.07 6.41 13.22
N PHE A 206 -14.25 6.36 12.19
CA PHE A 206 -12.80 6.50 12.32
C PHE A 206 -12.36 7.81 11.66
N SER A 207 -11.46 8.52 12.33
CA SER A 207 -10.66 9.55 11.66
C SER A 207 -9.46 8.90 10.98
N SER A 208 -8.90 9.54 9.95
CA SER A 208 -7.63 9.11 9.31
C SER A 208 -6.42 9.09 10.26
N PHE A 209 -6.57 9.67 11.46
CA PHE A 209 -5.58 9.62 12.53
C PHE A 209 -5.69 8.31 13.36
N GLN A 210 -6.86 7.67 13.34
CA GLN A 210 -7.17 6.46 14.08
C GLN A 210 -7.28 5.20 13.20
N ASP A 211 -6.96 5.31 11.91
CA ASP A 211 -6.96 4.21 10.95
C ASP A 211 -5.57 4.05 10.31
N HIS A 212 -4.96 2.87 10.44
CA HIS A 212 -3.71 2.53 9.76
C HIS A 212 -3.94 1.93 8.38
N SER A 213 -5.18 1.66 8.01
CA SER A 213 -5.53 1.19 6.67
C SER A 213 -4.99 2.16 5.64
N LYS A 214 -4.62 1.60 4.48
CA LYS A 214 -4.02 2.36 3.38
C LYS A 214 -4.71 1.92 2.13
N TRP A 215 -5.72 2.69 1.74
CA TRP A 215 -6.51 2.37 0.57
C TRP A 215 -6.87 3.62 -0.21
N ALA A 216 -7.14 3.43 -1.48
CA ALA A 216 -7.56 4.50 -2.38
C ALA A 216 -8.70 4.03 -3.27
N SER A 217 -9.72 4.87 -3.45
CA SER A 217 -10.83 4.59 -4.35
C SER A 217 -10.89 5.64 -5.45
N THR A 218 -11.17 5.24 -6.69
CA THR A 218 -11.38 6.20 -7.77
C THR A 218 -12.59 7.08 -7.52
N ILE A 219 -12.49 8.36 -7.87
CA ILE A 219 -13.59 9.32 -7.87
C ILE A 219 -14.28 9.23 -9.24
N PRO A 220 -15.58 8.86 -9.31
CA PRO A 220 -16.31 8.79 -10.56
C PRO A 220 -16.38 10.17 -11.23
N LYS A 221 -16.33 10.21 -12.55
CA LYS A 221 -16.63 11.42 -13.32
C LYS A 221 -18.16 11.59 -13.37
N GLU A 222 -18.66 12.79 -13.02
CA GLU A 222 -20.10 13.08 -12.89
C GLU A 222 -20.96 12.67 -14.10
N SER A 223 -20.38 12.65 -15.30
CA SER A 223 -21.08 12.45 -16.57
C SER A 223 -20.96 11.04 -17.16
N ALA A 224 -20.28 10.10 -16.49
CA ALA A 224 -19.93 8.83 -17.11
C ALA A 224 -20.51 7.63 -16.35
N ASN A 225 -21.28 6.79 -17.05
CA ASN A 225 -21.74 5.51 -16.55
C ASN A 225 -20.56 4.52 -16.54
N GLU A 226 -19.76 4.55 -15.48
CA GLU A 226 -18.44 3.92 -15.42
C GLU A 226 -18.37 2.70 -14.50
N GLU A 227 -19.44 1.90 -14.49
CA GLU A 227 -19.51 0.66 -13.70
C GLU A 227 -18.33 -0.30 -13.97
N GLY A 228 -17.67 -0.17 -15.12
CA GLY A 228 -16.48 -0.95 -15.50
C GLY A 228 -15.13 -0.28 -15.23
N LYS A 229 -15.03 0.88 -14.58
CA LYS A 229 -13.74 1.59 -14.37
C LYS A 229 -13.49 2.02 -12.93
N MET A 230 -14.23 1.44 -11.99
CA MET A 230 -14.09 1.72 -10.56
C MET A 230 -13.01 0.84 -9.95
N TRP A 231 -12.01 1.47 -9.34
CA TRP A 231 -10.88 0.79 -8.71
C TRP A 231 -10.82 1.08 -7.22
N ILE A 232 -10.54 0.04 -6.45
CA ILE A 232 -10.15 0.12 -5.05
C ILE A 232 -8.72 -0.41 -4.93
N CYS A 233 -7.85 0.37 -4.34
CA CYS A 233 -6.45 0.04 -4.11
C CYS A 233 -6.23 -0.20 -2.63
N LEU A 234 -5.54 -1.27 -2.25
CA LEU A 234 -5.15 -1.58 -0.87
C LEU A 234 -3.63 -1.84 -0.84
N GLY A 235 -2.90 -1.19 0.05
CA GLY A 235 -1.45 -1.16 -0.05
C GLY A 235 -0.69 -0.81 1.21
N ASP A 236 0.57 -0.44 1.00
CA ASP A 236 1.56 -0.35 2.06
C ASP A 236 1.92 1.09 2.45
N ILE A 237 1.71 2.06 1.54
CA ILE A 237 2.24 3.42 1.67
C ILE A 237 1.20 4.41 2.21
N ASN A 238 1.55 5.13 3.27
CA ASN A 238 0.82 6.33 3.72
C ASN A 238 1.16 7.54 2.84
N ARG A 239 0.25 8.53 2.74
CA ARG A 239 0.53 9.83 2.09
C ARG A 239 1.21 10.82 3.04
N MET A 240 2.46 10.50 3.37
CA MET A 240 3.36 11.32 4.19
C MET A 240 4.65 11.60 3.40
N TYR A 241 5.24 12.79 3.55
CA TYR A 241 6.49 13.13 2.87
C TYR A 241 7.62 12.14 3.19
N SER A 242 7.67 11.64 4.43
CA SER A 242 8.63 10.61 4.84
C SER A 242 8.55 9.30 4.03
N GLN A 243 7.41 9.00 3.40
CA GLN A 243 7.23 7.79 2.60
C GLN A 243 7.69 7.96 1.14
N PHE A 244 8.07 9.15 0.69
CA PHE A 244 8.61 9.37 -0.66
C PHE A 244 9.84 8.51 -0.91
N HIS A 245 10.66 8.35 0.14
CA HIS A 245 11.93 7.64 0.11
C HIS A 245 11.86 6.25 0.75
N ARG A 246 10.69 5.60 0.73
CA ARG A 246 10.52 4.21 1.15
C ARG A 246 9.91 3.39 0.03
N GLY A 247 10.37 2.14 -0.10
CA GLY A 247 9.74 1.19 -1.02
C GLY A 247 8.39 0.70 -0.50
N GLY A 248 7.54 0.18 -1.38
CA GLY A 248 6.20 -0.33 -1.07
C GLY A 248 5.28 -0.18 -2.26
N GLY A 249 4.04 -0.66 -2.14
CA GLY A 249 3.10 -0.63 -3.24
C GLY A 249 1.63 -0.58 -2.86
N THR A 250 0.78 -0.76 -3.87
CA THR A 250 -0.67 -0.94 -3.68
C THR A 250 -1.25 -1.82 -4.78
N MET A 251 -2.14 -2.73 -4.38
CA MET A 251 -2.91 -3.59 -5.30
C MET A 251 -4.25 -2.92 -5.59
N CYS A 252 -4.45 -2.49 -6.84
CA CYS A 252 -5.71 -1.93 -7.32
C CYS A 252 -6.56 -3.01 -7.99
N ILE A 253 -7.79 -3.17 -7.52
CA ILE A 253 -8.76 -4.17 -7.95
C ILE A 253 -9.89 -3.46 -8.71
N GLN A 254 -10.16 -3.90 -9.94
CA GLN A 254 -11.25 -3.38 -10.74
C GLN A 254 -12.55 -4.11 -10.39
N ASN A 255 -13.26 -3.62 -9.37
CA ASN A 255 -14.49 -4.25 -8.92
C ASN A 255 -15.44 -3.22 -8.31
N ASN A 256 -16.60 -3.02 -8.95
CA ASN A 256 -17.59 -2.04 -8.52
C ASN A 256 -18.21 -2.34 -7.14
N ILE A 257 -18.36 -3.63 -6.79
CA ILE A 257 -18.94 -4.02 -5.50
C ILE A 257 -17.99 -3.66 -4.37
N ILE A 258 -16.71 -4.04 -4.48
CA ILE A 258 -15.70 -3.73 -3.47
C ILE A 258 -15.46 -2.22 -3.44
N TRP A 259 -15.35 -1.56 -4.60
CA TRP A 259 -15.23 -0.11 -4.66
C TRP A 259 -16.37 0.60 -3.92
N LYS A 260 -17.64 0.25 -4.17
CA LYS A 260 -18.81 0.79 -3.45
C LYS A 260 -18.73 0.54 -1.95
N ALA A 261 -18.26 -0.64 -1.53
CA ALA A 261 -18.14 -0.98 -0.12
C ALA A 261 -17.17 -0.04 0.61
N PHE A 262 -16.08 0.38 -0.04
CA PHE A 262 -15.11 1.32 0.54
C PHE A 262 -15.51 2.79 0.34
N SER A 263 -15.90 3.18 -0.87
CA SER A 263 -16.21 4.58 -1.18
C SER A 263 -17.42 5.11 -0.40
N ASN A 264 -18.39 4.25 -0.09
CA ASN A 264 -19.55 4.62 0.73
C ASN A 264 -19.23 4.81 2.22
N LEU A 265 -18.05 4.40 2.68
CA LEU A 265 -17.61 4.67 4.05
C LEU A 265 -17.23 6.14 4.24
N ILE A 266 -16.78 6.81 3.17
CA ILE A 266 -16.26 8.18 3.22
C ILE A 266 -17.38 9.15 3.61
N THR A 267 -17.22 9.82 4.75
CA THR A 267 -18.14 10.88 5.20
C THR A 267 -17.56 12.27 5.06
N GLN A 268 -16.23 12.38 5.07
CA GLN A 268 -15.54 13.65 4.93
C GLN A 268 -14.17 13.48 4.30
N VAL A 269 -13.84 14.42 3.41
CA VAL A 269 -12.55 14.53 2.74
C VAL A 269 -11.96 15.92 3.00
N GLU A 270 -10.64 16.02 2.90
CA GLU A 270 -9.95 17.30 2.93
C GLU A 270 -10.33 18.11 1.69
N LYS A 271 -10.75 19.35 1.90
CA LYS A 271 -11.28 20.18 0.80
C LYS A 271 -10.14 20.61 -0.13
N CYS A 272 -10.42 20.62 -1.43
CA CYS A 272 -9.66 21.47 -2.34
C CYS A 272 -9.84 22.92 -1.88
N GLY A 273 -8.75 23.64 -1.65
CA GLY A 273 -8.82 25.09 -1.54
C GLY A 273 -9.37 25.66 -2.85
N ALA A 274 -10.16 26.72 -2.79
CA ALA A 274 -10.19 27.66 -3.90
C ALA A 274 -8.77 28.23 -4.02
N ASP A 275 -8.27 28.42 -5.24
CA ASP A 275 -6.98 29.05 -5.47
C ASP A 275 -6.84 30.25 -4.52
N VAL A 276 -5.81 30.22 -3.67
CA VAL A 276 -5.46 31.39 -2.88
C VAL A 276 -4.90 32.36 -3.91
N ASP A 277 -5.69 33.35 -4.31
CA ASP A 277 -5.16 34.53 -5.00
C ASP A 277 -3.96 35.02 -4.17
N ASP A 278 -2.80 35.10 -4.81
CA ASP A 278 -1.54 35.62 -4.27
C ASP A 278 -1.64 37.15 -4.01
N ASP A 279 -2.59 37.56 -3.17
CA ASP A 279 -2.75 38.95 -2.72
C ASP A 279 -3.15 38.98 -1.24
N VAL A 280 -2.28 38.45 -0.39
CA VAL A 280 -2.21 38.87 1.02
C VAL A 280 -0.94 39.68 1.19
N HIS A 281 -1.08 41.00 1.05
CA HIS A 281 -0.14 41.96 1.58
C HIS A 281 0.12 41.65 3.06
N VAL A 282 1.36 41.26 3.37
CA VAL A 282 1.86 41.16 4.73
C VAL A 282 2.04 42.58 5.27
N GLU A 283 1.05 43.07 6.00
CA GLU A 283 1.24 44.22 6.89
C GLU A 283 2.02 43.72 8.12
N SER A 284 3.24 44.20 8.26
CA SER A 284 4.14 43.92 9.36
C SER A 284 3.62 44.57 10.66
N ALA A 285 3.11 43.76 11.58
CA ALA A 285 2.88 44.20 12.95
C ALA A 285 4.23 44.35 13.69
N GLN A 286 4.64 45.60 13.92
CA GLN A 286 5.70 45.96 14.85
C GLN A 286 5.31 45.52 16.28
N ILE A 287 6.11 44.61 16.85
CA ILE A 287 6.06 44.29 18.28
C ILE A 287 6.99 45.29 18.99
N HIS A 288 6.40 46.23 19.74
CA HIS A 288 7.14 47.02 20.72
C HIS A 288 7.46 46.13 21.93
N SER A 289 8.75 45.96 22.22
CA SER A 289 9.26 45.41 23.47
C SER A 289 9.38 46.53 24.51
N GLU A 290 8.57 46.47 25.56
CA GLU A 290 8.92 47.05 26.85
C GLU A 290 9.49 45.93 27.73
N LEU A 291 10.81 45.98 27.94
CA LEU A 291 11.54 45.68 29.18
C LEU A 291 13.02 46.02 28.95
#